data_AF-W5NFU6-F1
#
_entry.id   AF-W5NFU6-F1
#
_cell.length_a   1.000
_cell.length_b   1.000
_cell.length_c   1.000
_cell.angle_alpha   90.00
_cell.angle_beta   90.00
_cell.angle_gamma   90.00
#
_symmetry.space_group_name_H-M   'P 1'
#
loop_
_entity.id
_entity.type
_entity.pdbx_description
1 polymer ?
#
loop_
_entity_poly.entity_id
_entity_poly.type
_entity_poly.pdbx_seq_one_letter_code
_entity_poly.pdbx_strand_id
1 'polypeptide(L)'
;MCLFRIDYQELLHNSSFCLVPRGRRLGSFRFLEALQAACIPVLLSNGWELPFSEIIDWSKAAIIGDERLLLQIPSITRSVDHDKILALRQQTQFLWDAYFSSVAKIVLTTLEIIQDRISSHISRNKLMWNSLPGGLYILPQFSTSSAEFPFYYSVLGKSPSQEFTAVIQAVTPLQSQSQPIVKLIIAVAKSKYCAQIIVLWNCDKPLPLKNKWPSTAVPITVIEGEKKTMSGRFFPYDVILTDAVLSLDEDTVLSTNEVDFAFFVWHSFPDRIVGYPARSHYWDGSKGRWGYTSKWTNEYSMVLTGAAFYHRYYHYLYTYYLPASLLSMVDQMANCEDILMNFLVSAVTKLPPIKVTQKKQYKETMMQQGSKTSRWADPDHFAQRQACMNSFSSWFGFMPLLHSQMRLDPVLFKDQVSILRKKYRDIEKL
;
A
#
# COMPACT_ATOMS: atom_id res chain seq x y z
N MET A 1 -6.35 -41.47 36.25
CA MET A 1 -6.11 -40.01 36.36
C MET A 1 -5.68 -39.50 34.99
N CYS A 2 -6.57 -38.79 34.29
CA CYS A 2 -6.30 -38.25 32.96
C CYS A 2 -5.25 -37.13 33.05
N LEU A 3 -4.05 -37.40 32.50
CA LEU A 3 -3.12 -36.37 32.09
C LEU A 3 -3.76 -35.60 30.92
N PHE A 4 -4.27 -34.40 31.18
CA PHE A 4 -4.56 -33.46 30.11
C PHE A 4 -3.24 -33.15 29.39
N ARG A 5 -3.02 -33.76 28.23
CA ARG A 5 -1.98 -33.32 27.28
C ARG A 5 -2.49 -32.01 26.67
N ILE A 6 -2.22 -30.90 27.35
CA ILE A 6 -2.43 -29.58 26.76
C ILE A 6 -1.26 -29.36 25.80
N ASP A 7 -1.57 -28.98 24.55
CA ASP A 7 -0.56 -28.67 23.56
C ASP A 7 0.22 -27.42 23.98
N TYR A 8 1.55 -27.50 23.94
CA TYR A 8 2.43 -26.39 24.28
C TYR A 8 2.16 -25.16 23.39
N GLN A 9 1.86 -25.38 22.11
CA GLN A 9 1.55 -24.28 21.19
C GLN A 9 0.26 -23.57 21.57
N GLU A 10 -0.78 -24.34 21.91
CA GLU A 10 -2.07 -23.79 22.34
C GLU A 10 -1.92 -22.97 23.64
N LEU A 11 -1.16 -23.48 24.62
CA LEU A 11 -0.85 -22.74 25.84
C LEU A 11 -0.11 -21.43 25.57
N LEU A 12 0.85 -21.45 24.65
CA LEU A 12 1.66 -20.29 24.31
C LEU A 12 0.80 -19.18 23.66
N HIS A 13 -0.06 -19.54 22.71
CA HIS A 13 -0.97 -18.59 22.06
C HIS A 13 -2.03 -18.02 23.02
N ASN A 14 -2.49 -18.83 23.99
CA ASN A 14 -3.46 -18.41 25.00
C ASN A 14 -2.83 -17.60 26.14
N SER A 15 -1.51 -17.53 26.23
CA SER A 15 -0.80 -16.83 27.30
C SER A 15 -0.62 -15.35 27.00
N SER A 16 -0.81 -14.50 28.02
CA SER A 16 -0.52 -13.06 27.93
C SER A 16 0.96 -12.75 28.09
N PHE A 17 1.61 -13.44 29.02
CA PHE A 17 3.01 -13.26 29.39
C PHE A 17 3.74 -14.60 29.32
N CYS A 18 4.94 -14.60 28.75
CA CYS A 18 5.75 -15.80 28.59
C CYS A 18 7.09 -15.60 29.29
N LEU A 19 7.40 -16.50 30.23
CA LEU A 19 8.65 -16.42 30.98
C LEU A 19 9.82 -16.86 30.09
N VAL A 20 10.80 -15.98 29.92
CA VAL A 20 11.99 -16.21 29.11
C VAL A 20 13.22 -16.12 30.03
N PRO A 21 13.53 -17.18 30.79
CA PRO A 21 14.75 -17.24 31.58
C PRO A 21 15.97 -17.42 30.68
N ARG A 22 17.14 -17.04 31.20
CA ARG A 22 18.44 -17.27 30.56
C ARG A 22 18.58 -18.73 30.12
N GLY A 23 18.90 -18.92 28.84
CA GLY A 23 19.19 -20.23 28.27
C GLY A 23 20.61 -20.69 28.58
N ARG A 24 20.95 -21.91 28.15
CA ARG A 24 22.30 -22.49 28.30
C ARG A 24 23.33 -21.91 27.31
N ARG A 25 22.88 -21.08 26.35
CA ARG A 25 23.68 -20.44 25.29
C ARG A 25 23.44 -18.94 25.32
N LEU A 26 24.07 -18.20 24.39
CA LEU A 26 23.94 -16.75 24.22
C LEU A 26 22.52 -16.26 23.84
N GLY A 27 21.56 -17.18 23.65
CA GLY A 27 20.16 -16.86 23.37
C GLY A 27 19.21 -17.95 23.89
N SER A 28 17.91 -17.67 23.80
CA SER A 28 16.84 -18.56 24.23
C SER A 28 15.83 -18.75 23.09
N PHE A 29 15.60 -19.99 22.65
CA PHE A 29 14.58 -20.28 21.62
C PHE A 29 13.18 -19.83 22.07
N ARG A 30 12.92 -19.90 23.39
CA ARG A 30 11.67 -19.42 24.02
C ARG A 30 11.39 -17.95 23.75
N PHE A 31 12.43 -17.15 23.52
CA PHE A 31 12.25 -15.74 23.17
C PHE A 31 11.56 -15.60 21.82
N LEU A 32 12.06 -16.30 20.80
CA LEU A 32 11.47 -16.27 19.46
C LEU A 32 10.07 -16.91 19.45
N GLU A 33 9.86 -18.00 20.20
CA GLU A 33 8.53 -18.61 20.37
C GLU A 33 7.54 -17.63 21.01
N ALA A 34 7.95 -16.90 22.05
CA ALA A 34 7.11 -15.89 22.69
C ALA A 34 6.76 -14.76 21.71
N LEU A 35 7.73 -14.29 20.90
CA LEU A 35 7.46 -13.28 19.87
C LEU A 35 6.46 -13.79 18.83
N GLN A 36 6.65 -15.01 18.33
CA GLN A 36 5.77 -15.64 17.34
C GLN A 36 4.32 -15.79 17.82
N ALA A 37 4.13 -16.07 19.11
CA ALA A 37 2.81 -16.25 19.71
C ALA A 37 2.14 -14.95 20.15
N ALA A 38 2.74 -13.78 19.88
CA ALA A 38 2.35 -12.48 20.45
C ALA A 38 2.26 -12.51 21.98
N CYS A 39 3.05 -13.36 22.63
CA CYS A 39 3.09 -13.49 24.08
C CYS A 39 4.19 -12.59 24.64
N ILE A 40 3.86 -11.69 25.57
CA ILE A 40 4.82 -10.68 26.05
C ILE A 40 5.99 -11.40 26.75
N PRO A 41 7.23 -11.31 26.23
CA PRO A 41 8.37 -11.94 26.85
C PRO A 41 8.70 -11.23 28.17
N VAL A 42 8.65 -12.00 29.27
CA VAL A 42 9.14 -11.60 30.59
C VAL A 42 10.54 -12.16 30.75
N LEU A 43 11.53 -11.30 30.51
CA LEU A 43 12.93 -11.64 30.46
C LEU A 43 13.49 -11.77 31.88
N LEU A 44 14.14 -12.89 32.16
CA LEU A 44 14.90 -13.14 33.40
C LEU A 44 16.33 -13.53 33.03
N SER A 45 17.11 -12.53 32.62
CA SER A 45 18.47 -12.71 32.11
C SER A 45 19.25 -11.41 32.28
N ASN A 46 19.82 -11.19 33.46
CA ASN A 46 20.48 -9.93 33.81
C ASN A 46 21.74 -9.70 32.94
N GLY A 47 21.76 -8.65 32.12
CA GLY A 47 22.88 -8.37 31.21
C GLY A 47 22.82 -9.10 29.87
N TRP A 48 21.66 -9.62 29.48
CA TRP A 48 21.46 -10.15 28.12
C TRP A 48 21.23 -9.03 27.12
N GLU A 49 22.14 -8.91 26.16
CA GLU A 49 21.96 -8.06 24.97
C GLU A 49 20.96 -8.74 24.00
N LEU A 50 19.79 -8.13 23.84
CA LEU A 50 18.75 -8.67 22.97
C LEU A 50 19.11 -8.46 21.48
N PRO A 51 18.60 -9.31 20.57
CA PRO A 51 18.84 -9.14 19.14
C PRO A 51 18.47 -7.74 18.66
N PHE A 52 19.36 -7.12 17.88
CA PHE A 52 19.19 -5.79 17.29
C PHE A 52 18.84 -4.68 18.31
N SER A 53 19.30 -4.80 19.56
CA SER A 53 19.07 -3.82 20.64
C SER A 53 19.49 -2.38 20.32
N GLU A 54 20.42 -2.18 19.38
CA GLU A 54 20.85 -0.85 18.97
C GLU A 54 19.74 -0.06 18.23
N ILE A 55 18.90 -0.77 17.47
CA ILE A 55 17.80 -0.20 16.68
C ILE A 55 16.42 -0.50 17.27
N ILE A 56 16.22 -1.66 17.93
CA ILE A 56 14.94 -2.08 18.49
C ILE A 56 14.81 -1.58 19.93
N ASP A 57 13.71 -0.87 20.20
CA ASP A 57 13.33 -0.45 21.54
C ASP A 57 12.54 -1.56 22.25
N TRP A 58 13.27 -2.48 22.89
CA TRP A 58 12.69 -3.61 23.59
C TRP A 58 11.80 -3.23 24.79
N SER A 59 11.89 -1.99 25.30
CA SER A 59 11.00 -1.50 26.37
C SER A 59 9.53 -1.42 25.92
N LYS A 60 9.29 -1.42 24.60
CA LYS A 60 7.96 -1.42 23.99
C LYS A 60 7.41 -2.80 23.68
N ALA A 61 8.21 -3.86 23.83
CA ALA A 61 7.83 -5.22 23.44
C ALA A 61 8.09 -6.28 24.51
N ALA A 62 8.85 -5.97 25.56
CA ALA A 62 9.25 -6.94 26.59
C ALA A 62 9.18 -6.33 27.99
N ILE A 63 9.01 -7.19 28.99
CA ILE A 63 9.15 -6.85 30.42
C ILE A 63 10.48 -7.41 30.89
N ILE A 64 11.37 -6.54 31.34
CA ILE A 64 12.69 -6.94 31.86
C ILE A 64 12.58 -7.12 33.37
N GLY A 65 12.70 -8.36 33.83
CA GLY A 65 12.71 -8.72 35.24
C GLY A 65 14.13 -8.94 35.77
N ASP A 66 14.39 -8.47 36.98
CA ASP A 66 15.64 -8.79 37.69
C ASP A 66 15.59 -10.24 38.19
N GLU A 67 16.62 -11.03 37.86
CA GLU A 67 16.76 -12.42 38.33
C GLU A 67 16.66 -12.54 39.87
N ARG A 68 17.07 -11.51 40.62
CA ARG A 68 16.98 -11.46 42.09
C ARG A 68 15.55 -11.30 42.61
N LEU A 69 14.64 -10.80 41.78
CA LEU A 69 13.25 -10.50 42.12
C LEU A 69 12.27 -11.51 41.50
N LEU A 70 12.73 -12.73 41.22
CA LEU A 70 11.93 -13.79 40.59
C LEU A 70 10.52 -13.96 41.22
N LEU A 71 10.44 -13.94 42.55
CA LEU A 71 9.17 -14.12 43.28
C LEU A 71 8.20 -12.93 43.14
N GLN A 72 8.69 -11.76 42.72
CA GLN A 72 7.88 -10.55 42.52
C GLN A 72 7.31 -10.46 41.10
N ILE A 73 7.82 -11.25 40.15
CA ILE A 73 7.37 -11.25 38.75
C ILE A 73 5.85 -11.43 38.60
N PRO A 74 5.17 -12.35 39.32
CA PRO A 74 3.72 -12.47 39.24
C PRO A 74 2.96 -11.20 39.68
N SER A 75 3.50 -10.45 40.62
CA SER A 75 2.92 -9.17 41.04
C SER A 75 3.13 -8.09 39.98
N ILE A 76 4.33 -8.04 39.38
CA ILE A 76 4.67 -7.11 38.29
C ILE A 76 3.76 -7.33 37.08
N THR A 77 3.58 -8.58 36.63
CA THR A 77 2.74 -8.89 35.46
C THR A 77 1.26 -8.59 35.73
N ARG A 78 0.77 -8.81 36.96
CA ARG A 78 -0.60 -8.45 37.36
C ARG A 78 -0.84 -6.95 37.48
N SER A 79 0.21 -6.15 37.71
CA SER A 79 0.10 -4.68 37.79
C SER A 79 0.15 -3.99 36.42
N VAL A 80 0.36 -4.71 35.32
CA VAL A 80 0.38 -4.11 33.98
C VAL A 80 -1.05 -3.91 33.50
N ASP A 81 -1.39 -2.67 33.17
CA ASP A 81 -2.71 -2.31 32.65
C ASP A 81 -3.02 -2.99 31.30
N HIS A 82 -4.31 -3.25 31.05
CA HIS A 82 -4.77 -3.91 29.83
C HIS A 82 -4.35 -3.18 28.54
N ASP A 83 -4.37 -1.84 28.52
CA ASP A 83 -3.94 -1.06 27.36
C ASP A 83 -2.44 -1.23 27.08
N LYS A 84 -1.64 -1.30 28.15
CA LYS A 84 -0.20 -1.55 28.04
C LYS A 84 0.07 -2.98 27.59
N ILE A 85 -0.68 -3.97 28.07
CA ILE A 85 -0.60 -5.36 27.59
C ILE A 85 -0.88 -5.40 26.08
N LEU A 86 -1.95 -4.75 25.61
CA LEU A 86 -2.29 -4.72 24.19
C LEU A 86 -1.17 -4.08 23.35
N ALA A 87 -0.66 -2.93 23.78
CA ALA A 87 0.44 -2.24 23.10
C ALA A 87 1.73 -3.09 23.04
N LEU A 88 2.09 -3.76 24.13
CA LEU A 88 3.24 -4.67 24.18
C LEU A 88 3.04 -5.84 23.20
N ARG A 89 1.87 -6.50 23.20
CA ARG A 89 1.55 -7.60 22.28
C ARG A 89 1.58 -7.17 20.82
N GLN A 90 1.03 -6.00 20.50
CA GLN A 90 1.07 -5.43 19.15
C GLN A 90 2.51 -5.17 18.69
N GLN A 91 3.35 -4.60 19.55
CA GLN A 91 4.76 -4.39 19.25
C GLN A 91 5.51 -5.71 19.08
N THR A 92 5.25 -6.70 19.94
CA THR A 92 5.81 -8.05 19.85
C THR A 92 5.51 -8.68 18.49
N GLN A 93 4.25 -8.65 18.06
CA GLN A 93 3.83 -9.20 16.77
C GLN A 93 4.44 -8.43 15.61
N PHE A 94 4.48 -7.09 15.68
CA PHE A 94 5.16 -6.26 14.68
C PHE A 94 6.64 -6.64 14.53
N LEU A 95 7.39 -6.76 15.62
CA LEU A 95 8.82 -7.10 15.57
C LEU A 95 9.04 -8.51 15.01
N TRP A 96 8.19 -9.48 15.41
CA TRP A 96 8.22 -10.82 14.84
C TRP A 96 8.03 -10.79 13.33
N ASP A 97 6.93 -10.18 12.87
CA ASP A 97 6.58 -10.12 11.46
C ASP A 97 7.56 -9.29 10.64
N ALA A 98 8.14 -8.23 11.20
CA ALA A 98 9.08 -7.38 10.48
C ALA A 98 10.48 -8.01 10.35
N TYR A 99 11.00 -8.65 11.41
CA TYR A 99 12.43 -8.96 11.50
C TYR A 99 12.76 -10.42 11.84
N PHE A 100 11.88 -11.17 12.49
CA PHE A 100 12.21 -12.49 13.05
C PHE A 100 11.44 -13.66 12.43
N SER A 101 10.42 -13.41 11.60
CA SER A 101 9.53 -14.47 11.09
C SER A 101 10.19 -15.47 10.13
N SER A 102 11.42 -15.20 9.68
CA SER A 102 12.21 -16.13 8.86
C SER A 102 13.70 -15.82 8.95
N VAL A 103 14.54 -16.82 8.65
CA VAL A 103 16.00 -16.62 8.55
C VAL A 103 16.34 -15.53 7.55
N ALA A 104 15.62 -15.46 6.42
CA ALA A 104 15.83 -14.41 5.41
C ALA A 104 15.60 -13.01 5.99
N LYS A 105 14.56 -12.78 6.79
CA LYS A 105 14.32 -11.48 7.45
C LYS A 105 15.41 -11.13 8.44
N ILE A 106 15.89 -12.10 9.22
CA ILE A 106 16.99 -11.88 10.18
C ILE A 106 18.26 -11.47 9.45
N VAL A 107 18.60 -12.16 8.36
CA VAL A 107 19.77 -11.85 7.52
C VAL A 107 19.63 -10.47 6.89
N LEU A 108 18.50 -10.17 6.24
CA LEU A 108 18.26 -8.86 5.63
C LEU A 108 18.30 -7.73 6.66
N THR A 109 17.69 -7.91 7.83
CA THR A 109 17.74 -6.93 8.94
C THR A 109 19.17 -6.66 9.37
N THR A 110 19.98 -7.72 9.50
CA THR A 110 21.40 -7.60 9.84
C THR A 110 22.17 -6.81 8.78
N LEU A 111 21.94 -7.10 7.49
CA LEU A 111 22.59 -6.40 6.39
C LEU A 111 22.20 -4.91 6.35
N GLU A 112 20.92 -4.59 6.55
CA GLU A 112 20.45 -3.21 6.57
C GLU A 112 20.99 -2.42 7.78
N ILE A 113 21.13 -3.06 8.94
CA ILE A 113 21.80 -2.45 10.10
C ILE A 113 23.28 -2.16 9.78
N ILE A 114 23.99 -3.10 9.15
CA ILE A 114 25.39 -2.89 8.73
C ILE A 114 25.45 -1.73 7.71
N GLN A 115 24.53 -1.68 6.76
CA GLN A 115 24.44 -0.61 5.78
C GLN A 115 24.20 0.76 6.44
N ASP A 116 23.32 0.83 7.44
CA ASP A 116 23.06 2.05 8.23
C ASP A 116 24.32 2.50 8.99
N ARG A 117 25.15 1.57 9.48
CA ARG A 117 26.43 1.89 10.14
C ARG A 117 27.47 2.45 9.15
N ILE A 118 27.54 1.89 7.94
CA ILE A 118 28.47 2.34 6.90
C ILE A 118 28.03 3.71 6.35
N SER A 119 26.73 3.88 6.08
CA SER A 119 26.15 5.08 5.48
C SER A 119 25.39 5.92 6.50
N SER A 120 26.07 6.31 7.58
CA SER A 120 25.45 6.95 8.76
C SER A 120 24.62 8.21 8.42
N HIS A 121 25.04 8.98 7.42
CA HIS A 121 24.37 10.20 6.95
C HIS A 121 22.95 9.98 6.36
N ILE A 122 22.63 8.76 5.93
CA ILE A 122 21.30 8.37 5.46
C ILE A 122 20.68 7.25 6.30
N SER A 123 21.24 6.93 7.47
CA SER A 123 20.77 5.81 8.29
C SER A 123 19.32 5.95 8.73
N ARG A 124 18.62 4.82 8.84
CA ARG A 124 17.25 4.78 9.37
C ARG A 124 17.26 5.07 10.86
N ASN A 125 16.34 5.91 11.30
CA ASN A 125 16.22 6.26 12.71
C ASN A 125 15.43 5.20 13.50
N LYS A 126 15.42 5.32 14.84
CA LYS A 126 14.68 4.39 15.72
C LYS A 126 13.18 4.35 15.45
N LEU A 127 12.56 5.46 15.01
CA LEU A 127 11.14 5.48 14.67
C LEU A 127 10.87 4.52 13.49
N MET A 128 11.73 4.55 12.47
CA MET A 128 11.63 3.69 11.29
C MET A 128 11.76 2.20 11.62
N TRP A 129 12.67 1.86 12.53
CA TRP A 129 12.86 0.49 12.99
C TRP A 129 11.75 -0.02 13.92
N ASN A 130 11.07 0.85 14.66
CA ASN A 130 10.11 0.46 15.71
C ASN A 130 8.65 0.73 15.38
N SER A 131 8.34 1.18 14.16
CA SER A 131 6.97 1.49 13.73
C SER A 131 6.69 0.84 12.39
N LEU A 132 5.43 0.49 12.12
CA LEU A 132 5.01 0.04 10.79
C LEU A 132 5.44 1.04 9.71
N PRO A 133 5.94 0.57 8.55
CA PRO A 133 6.00 -0.82 8.07
C PRO A 133 7.22 -1.61 8.56
N GLY A 134 8.13 -1.00 9.31
CA GLY A 134 9.43 -1.54 9.69
C GLY A 134 10.55 -1.17 8.72
N GLY A 135 11.80 -1.19 9.18
CA GLY A 135 12.96 -0.64 8.48
C GLY A 135 13.25 -1.30 7.13
N LEU A 136 12.84 -2.55 6.91
CA LEU A 136 13.05 -3.26 5.65
C LEU A 136 12.23 -2.69 4.47
N TYR A 137 11.14 -1.98 4.75
CA TYR A 137 10.34 -1.29 3.73
C TYR A 137 10.66 0.21 3.64
N ILE A 138 11.67 0.68 4.38
CA ILE A 138 12.16 2.05 4.35
C ILE A 138 13.45 2.05 3.55
N LEU A 139 13.44 2.66 2.37
CA LEU A 139 14.64 2.83 1.55
C LEU A 139 15.25 4.21 1.86
N PRO A 140 16.38 4.28 2.58
CA PRO A 140 16.96 5.55 3.02
C PRO A 140 17.43 6.44 1.85
N GLN A 141 17.61 5.85 0.67
CA GLN A 141 17.96 6.56 -0.56
C GLN A 141 16.80 7.42 -1.10
N PHE A 142 15.55 7.15 -0.69
CA PHE A 142 14.41 8.00 -1.02
C PHE A 142 14.45 9.30 -0.23
N SER A 143 14.59 9.19 1.10
CA SER A 143 14.63 10.33 2.01
C SER A 143 15.17 9.95 3.37
N THR A 144 15.89 10.87 4.00
CA THR A 144 16.32 10.76 5.41
C THR A 144 15.28 11.27 6.39
N SER A 145 14.27 12.01 5.91
CA SER A 145 13.22 12.59 6.74
C SER A 145 12.06 11.62 6.89
N SER A 146 11.74 11.23 8.13
CA SER A 146 10.52 10.45 8.41
C SER A 146 9.24 11.17 7.96
N ALA A 147 9.25 12.49 7.81
CA ALA A 147 8.08 13.25 7.39
C ALA A 147 7.75 13.11 5.90
N GLU A 148 8.59 12.46 5.09
CA GLU A 148 8.33 12.23 3.65
C GLU A 148 7.72 10.85 3.36
N PHE A 149 7.51 10.04 4.40
CA PHE A 149 6.91 8.72 4.26
C PHE A 149 5.43 8.75 4.70
N PRO A 150 4.52 8.14 3.93
CA PRO A 150 3.09 8.35 4.13
C PRO A 150 2.55 7.78 5.44
N PHE A 151 3.17 6.72 5.94
CA PHE A 151 2.77 6.03 7.17
C PHE A 151 3.20 6.75 8.45
N TYR A 152 4.05 7.78 8.39
CA TYR A 152 4.45 8.56 9.57
C TYR A 152 3.70 9.87 9.73
N TYR A 153 2.90 10.30 8.75
CA TYR A 153 2.16 11.56 8.81
C TYR A 153 1.31 11.70 10.08
N SER A 154 0.49 10.69 10.39
CA SER A 154 -0.37 10.73 11.58
C SER A 154 0.42 10.80 12.89
N VAL A 155 1.51 10.04 13.01
CA VAL A 155 2.34 10.01 14.25
C VAL A 155 3.10 11.32 14.43
N LEU A 156 3.50 11.96 13.33
CA LEU A 156 4.25 13.21 13.34
C LEU A 156 3.35 14.46 13.33
N GLY A 157 2.03 14.31 13.27
CA GLY A 157 1.10 15.44 13.11
C GLY A 157 1.33 16.23 11.83
N LYS A 158 1.79 15.55 10.77
CA LYS A 158 2.03 16.12 9.44
C LYS A 158 0.92 15.71 8.48
N SER A 159 0.79 16.45 7.38
CA SER A 159 -0.14 16.16 6.29
C SER A 159 0.60 16.16 4.96
N PRO A 160 0.17 15.38 3.96
CA PRO A 160 0.74 15.41 2.63
C PRO A 160 0.51 16.76 1.93
N SER A 161 1.25 17.00 0.85
CA SER A 161 1.07 18.16 -0.03
C SER A 161 -0.39 18.37 -0.45
N GLN A 162 -0.81 19.63 -0.57
CA GLN A 162 -2.16 20.02 -1.01
C GLN A 162 -2.40 19.85 -2.51
N GLU A 163 -1.37 19.42 -3.24
CA GLU A 163 -1.41 19.24 -4.68
C GLU A 163 -1.00 17.81 -5.06
N PHE A 164 -1.38 17.40 -6.27
CA PHE A 164 -1.02 16.12 -6.86
C PHE A 164 -0.45 16.27 -8.28
N THR A 165 0.33 15.27 -8.68
CA THR A 165 0.82 15.10 -10.05
C THR A 165 0.01 14.00 -10.72
N ALA A 166 -0.58 14.28 -11.88
CA ALA A 166 -1.26 13.27 -12.67
C ALA A 166 -0.28 12.58 -13.62
N VAL A 167 -0.31 11.26 -13.69
CA VAL A 167 0.51 10.44 -14.58
C VAL A 167 -0.43 9.66 -15.48
N ILE A 168 -0.44 9.99 -16.78
CA ILE A 168 -1.30 9.36 -17.78
C ILE A 168 -0.43 8.50 -18.70
N GLN A 169 -0.75 7.20 -18.77
CA GLN A 169 -0.06 6.29 -19.69
C GLN A 169 -0.73 6.32 -21.06
N ALA A 170 -0.03 6.84 -22.07
CA ALA A 170 -0.50 6.92 -23.45
C ALA A 170 0.08 5.77 -24.28
N VAL A 171 -0.78 4.91 -24.83
CA VAL A 171 -0.40 3.74 -25.64
C VAL A 171 -0.91 3.85 -27.07
N THR A 172 -1.83 4.78 -27.35
CA THR A 172 -2.33 5.05 -28.70
C THR A 172 -1.88 6.41 -29.23
N PRO A 173 -1.75 6.56 -30.57
CA PRO A 173 -1.34 7.82 -31.15
C PRO A 173 -2.42 8.89 -31.01
N LEU A 174 -1.99 10.13 -30.77
CA LEU A 174 -2.86 11.30 -30.70
C LEU A 174 -3.24 11.77 -32.11
N GLN A 175 -4.48 11.50 -32.49
CA GLN A 175 -5.03 11.76 -33.83
C GLN A 175 -6.06 12.90 -33.83
N SER A 176 -6.86 13.05 -32.76
CA SER A 176 -7.97 14.00 -32.71
C SER A 176 -8.14 14.62 -31.32
N GLN A 177 -8.56 15.89 -31.29
CA GLN A 177 -8.94 16.60 -30.06
C GLN A 177 -10.18 16.00 -29.37
N SER A 178 -10.95 15.15 -30.07
CA SER A 178 -12.11 14.46 -29.50
C SER A 178 -11.75 13.17 -28.75
N GLN A 179 -10.49 12.72 -28.80
CA GLN A 179 -10.05 11.47 -28.15
C GLN A 179 -10.19 11.54 -26.62
N PRO A 180 -10.43 10.39 -25.94
CA PRO A 180 -10.61 10.32 -24.50
C PRO A 180 -9.46 10.96 -23.71
N ILE A 181 -8.21 10.70 -24.10
CA ILE A 181 -7.02 11.25 -23.42
C ILE A 181 -7.03 12.78 -23.36
N VAL A 182 -7.46 13.46 -24.42
CA VAL A 182 -7.52 14.93 -24.46
C VAL A 182 -8.58 15.46 -23.49
N LYS A 183 -9.76 14.83 -23.48
CA LYS A 183 -10.84 15.18 -22.55
C LYS A 183 -10.43 14.93 -21.10
N LEU A 184 -9.72 13.84 -20.84
CA LEU A 184 -9.18 13.50 -19.52
C LEU A 184 -8.16 14.53 -19.05
N ILE A 185 -7.18 14.89 -19.90
CA ILE A 185 -6.19 15.93 -19.60
C ILE A 185 -6.89 17.24 -19.23
N ILE A 186 -7.88 17.68 -20.02
CA ILE A 186 -8.64 18.90 -19.73
C ILE A 186 -9.41 18.80 -18.41
N ALA A 187 -10.01 17.64 -18.10
CA ALA A 187 -10.77 17.45 -16.87
C ALA A 187 -9.86 17.49 -15.62
N VAL A 188 -8.70 16.84 -15.68
CA VAL A 188 -7.70 16.84 -14.61
C VAL A 188 -7.08 18.23 -14.45
N ALA A 189 -6.73 18.91 -15.55
CA ALA A 189 -6.14 20.25 -15.54
C ALA A 189 -7.05 21.34 -14.96
N LYS A 190 -8.37 21.10 -14.88
CA LYS A 190 -9.33 22.00 -14.25
C LYS A 190 -9.37 21.88 -12.72
N SER A 191 -8.79 20.82 -12.16
CA SER A 191 -8.70 20.64 -10.71
C SER A 191 -7.83 21.74 -10.11
N LYS A 192 -8.26 22.32 -9.00
CA LYS A 192 -7.48 23.31 -8.26
C LYS A 192 -6.26 22.72 -7.55
N TYR A 193 -6.21 21.39 -7.42
CA TYR A 193 -5.17 20.65 -6.72
C TYR A 193 -4.18 19.98 -7.67
N CYS A 194 -4.38 20.08 -8.99
CA CYS A 194 -3.45 19.52 -9.96
C CYS A 194 -2.26 20.46 -10.13
N ALA A 195 -1.06 20.03 -9.72
CA ALA A 195 0.16 20.80 -9.92
C ALA A 195 0.70 20.67 -11.35
N GLN A 196 0.66 19.45 -11.90
CA GLN A 196 1.15 19.15 -13.24
C GLN A 196 0.54 17.86 -13.80
N ILE A 197 0.63 17.69 -15.11
CA ILE A 197 0.25 16.48 -15.82
C ILE A 197 1.47 15.92 -16.56
N ILE A 198 1.82 14.68 -16.25
CA ILE A 198 2.85 13.93 -16.95
C ILE A 198 2.17 12.91 -17.86
N VAL A 199 2.48 12.98 -19.15
CA VAL A 199 2.05 11.97 -20.12
C VAL A 199 3.23 11.07 -20.43
N LEU A 200 3.11 9.80 -20.07
CA LEU A 200 4.10 8.78 -20.39
C LEU A 200 3.77 8.23 -21.78
N TRP A 201 4.60 8.59 -22.76
CA TRP A 201 4.42 8.23 -24.15
C TRP A 201 4.95 6.81 -24.39
N ASN A 202 4.04 5.84 -24.28
CA ASN A 202 4.28 4.41 -24.45
C ASN A 202 3.69 3.90 -25.78
N CYS A 203 3.73 4.72 -26.82
CA CYS A 203 3.20 4.42 -28.15
C CYS A 203 4.36 4.25 -29.14
N ASP A 204 4.29 3.26 -30.04
CA ASP A 204 5.33 3.04 -31.08
C ASP A 204 5.41 4.16 -32.13
N LYS A 205 4.41 5.05 -32.17
CA LYS A 205 4.39 6.21 -33.05
C LYS A 205 5.21 7.37 -32.47
N PRO A 206 5.78 8.24 -33.32
CA PRO A 206 6.57 9.38 -32.86
C PRO A 206 5.74 10.31 -31.99
N LEU A 207 6.43 10.96 -31.05
CA LEU A 207 5.84 11.91 -30.10
C LEU A 207 5.08 13.03 -30.85
N PRO A 208 3.82 13.32 -30.49
CA PRO A 208 3.06 14.38 -31.13
C PRO A 208 3.71 15.75 -30.91
N LEU A 209 3.67 16.59 -31.95
CA LEU A 209 4.08 17.99 -31.86
C LEU A 209 3.32 18.71 -30.73
N LYS A 210 3.97 19.69 -30.09
CA LYS A 210 3.41 20.43 -28.93
C LYS A 210 2.02 21.02 -29.19
N ASN A 211 1.75 21.47 -30.42
CA ASN A 211 0.46 22.05 -30.81
C ASN A 211 -0.71 21.05 -30.85
N LYS A 212 -0.45 19.75 -30.81
CA LYS A 212 -1.50 18.72 -30.75
C LYS A 212 -2.03 18.50 -29.33
N TRP A 213 -1.27 18.87 -28.31
CA TRP A 213 -1.70 18.75 -26.92
C TRP A 213 -2.64 19.91 -26.55
N PRO A 214 -3.64 19.66 -25.69
CA PRO A 214 -4.56 20.71 -25.27
C PRO A 214 -3.84 21.81 -24.50
N SER A 215 -4.28 23.06 -24.66
CA SER A 215 -3.83 24.17 -23.82
C SER A 215 -4.49 24.07 -22.44
N THR A 216 -3.68 24.03 -21.39
CA THR A 216 -4.11 23.85 -20.01
C THR A 216 -3.49 24.89 -19.09
N ALA A 217 -4.15 25.18 -17.97
CA ALA A 217 -3.62 26.08 -16.94
C ALA A 217 -2.44 25.46 -16.18
N VAL A 218 -2.40 24.13 -16.10
CA VAL A 218 -1.32 23.36 -15.49
C VAL A 218 -0.31 22.91 -16.56
N PRO A 219 0.98 22.81 -16.25
CA PRO A 219 1.99 22.34 -17.19
C PRO A 219 1.75 20.87 -17.58
N ILE A 220 1.97 20.59 -18.87
CA ILE A 220 1.98 19.23 -19.42
C ILE A 220 3.42 18.87 -19.80
N THR A 221 3.93 17.80 -19.20
CA THR A 221 5.24 17.23 -19.51
C THR A 221 5.04 15.88 -20.19
N VAL A 222 5.66 15.68 -21.36
CA VAL A 222 5.58 14.41 -22.08
C VAL A 222 6.93 13.71 -21.97
N ILE A 223 6.94 12.49 -21.44
CA ILE A 223 8.15 11.68 -21.26
C ILE A 223 8.03 10.45 -22.15
N GLU A 224 8.99 10.27 -23.05
CA GLU A 224 9.19 9.01 -23.76
C GLU A 224 10.26 8.21 -23.01
N GLY A 225 9.86 7.07 -22.42
CA GLY A 225 10.78 6.21 -21.67
C GLY A 225 11.74 5.48 -22.59
N GLU A 226 12.92 5.12 -22.07
CA GLU A 226 13.92 4.34 -22.83
C GLU A 226 13.40 2.98 -23.30
N LYS A 227 12.52 2.37 -22.50
CA LYS A 227 11.84 1.11 -22.81
C LYS A 227 10.34 1.30 -22.67
N LYS A 228 9.60 0.79 -23.66
CA LYS A 228 8.15 0.88 -23.69
C LYS A 228 7.53 -0.28 -22.91
N THR A 229 7.49 -0.17 -21.59
CA THR A 229 6.98 -1.23 -20.70
C THR A 229 5.76 -0.78 -19.89
N MET A 230 4.99 -1.74 -19.38
CA MET A 230 3.84 -1.44 -18.52
C MET A 230 4.27 -0.98 -17.13
N SER A 231 5.32 -1.60 -16.57
CA SER A 231 5.89 -1.24 -15.27
C SER A 231 6.49 0.17 -15.25
N GLY A 232 6.92 0.70 -16.41
CA GLY A 232 7.56 2.02 -16.52
C GLY A 232 6.72 3.17 -15.98
N ARG A 233 5.39 3.01 -15.88
CA ARG A 233 4.50 4.01 -15.27
C ARG A 233 4.78 4.30 -13.80
N PHE A 234 5.46 3.37 -13.11
CA PHE A 234 5.81 3.49 -11.69
C PHE A 234 7.29 3.84 -11.47
N PHE A 235 8.02 4.22 -12.52
CA PHE A 235 9.38 4.72 -12.35
C PHE A 235 9.36 6.03 -11.54
N PRO A 236 10.31 6.24 -10.59
CA PRO A 236 10.37 7.42 -9.75
C PRO A 236 11.02 8.58 -10.51
N TYR A 237 10.30 9.14 -11.48
CA TYR A 237 10.77 10.31 -12.24
C TYR A 237 10.97 11.52 -11.32
N ASP A 238 12.13 12.17 -11.40
CA ASP A 238 12.49 13.34 -10.58
C ASP A 238 11.53 14.53 -10.74
N VAL A 239 10.81 14.58 -11.87
CA VAL A 239 9.78 15.60 -12.12
C VAL A 239 8.54 15.43 -11.21
N ILE A 240 8.34 14.27 -10.56
CA ILE A 240 7.22 14.02 -9.64
C ILE A 240 7.58 14.51 -8.23
N LEU A 241 7.23 15.77 -7.96
CA LEU A 241 7.55 16.43 -6.70
C LEU A 241 6.46 16.33 -5.62
N THR A 242 5.21 16.09 -6.00
CA THR A 242 4.07 16.01 -5.08
C THR A 242 4.00 14.67 -4.37
N ASP A 243 3.54 14.64 -3.12
CA ASP A 243 3.36 13.41 -2.35
C ASP A 243 2.33 12.49 -3.01
N ALA A 244 1.26 13.09 -3.54
CA ALA A 244 0.18 12.41 -4.24
C ALA A 244 0.48 12.20 -5.73
N VAL A 245 0.26 10.98 -6.22
CA VAL A 245 0.27 10.64 -7.64
C VAL A 245 -1.12 10.15 -8.05
N LEU A 246 -1.73 10.80 -9.03
CA LEU A 246 -2.93 10.31 -9.71
C LEU A 246 -2.53 9.53 -10.95
N SER A 247 -2.61 8.20 -10.89
CA SER A 247 -2.28 7.33 -12.02
C SER A 247 -3.53 7.04 -12.86
N LEU A 248 -3.41 7.20 -14.18
CA LEU A 248 -4.52 7.17 -15.11
C LEU A 248 -4.18 6.41 -16.40
N ASP A 249 -5.13 5.60 -16.87
CA ASP A 249 -5.12 5.05 -18.24
C ASP A 249 -5.71 6.07 -19.21
N GLU A 250 -5.23 6.08 -20.47
CA GLU A 250 -5.64 7.06 -21.49
C GLU A 250 -7.14 7.05 -21.84
N ASP A 251 -7.85 5.94 -21.58
CA ASP A 251 -9.29 5.76 -21.83
C ASP A 251 -10.16 6.05 -20.60
N THR A 252 -9.55 6.47 -19.49
CA THR A 252 -10.26 6.81 -18.27
C THR A 252 -11.13 8.05 -18.48
N VAL A 253 -12.38 7.99 -18.00
CA VAL A 253 -13.34 9.08 -18.14
C VAL A 253 -13.73 9.63 -16.77
N LEU A 254 -13.02 10.64 -16.29
CA LEU A 254 -13.30 11.29 -15.00
C LEU A 254 -13.63 12.76 -15.20
N SER A 255 -14.59 13.25 -14.41
CA SER A 255 -14.85 14.68 -14.25
C SER A 255 -13.94 15.28 -13.18
N THR A 256 -13.71 16.59 -13.25
CA THR A 256 -12.91 17.34 -12.27
C THR A 256 -13.40 17.11 -10.84
N ASN A 257 -14.71 17.09 -10.61
CA ASN A 257 -15.28 16.87 -9.27
C ASN A 257 -14.99 15.47 -8.72
N GLU A 258 -14.89 14.45 -9.58
CA GLU A 258 -14.52 13.10 -9.15
C GLU A 258 -13.04 13.05 -8.78
N VAL A 259 -12.18 13.67 -9.60
CA VAL A 259 -10.75 13.82 -9.31
C VAL A 259 -10.54 14.52 -7.96
N ASP A 260 -11.19 15.66 -7.74
CA ASP A 260 -11.09 16.43 -6.49
C ASP A 260 -11.58 15.61 -5.29
N PHE A 261 -12.71 14.91 -5.42
CA PHE A 261 -13.23 14.07 -4.35
C PHE A 261 -12.27 12.91 -4.00
N ALA A 262 -11.76 12.20 -5.00
CA ALA A 262 -10.81 11.13 -4.80
C ALA A 262 -9.50 11.63 -4.16
N PHE A 263 -9.05 12.84 -4.54
CA PHE A 263 -7.90 13.48 -3.92
C PHE A 263 -8.15 13.79 -2.44
N PHE A 264 -9.31 14.34 -2.06
CA PHE A 264 -9.64 14.58 -0.64
C PHE A 264 -9.69 13.30 0.19
N VAL A 265 -10.24 12.23 -0.39
CA VAL A 265 -10.25 10.92 0.26
C VAL A 265 -8.83 10.42 0.45
N TRP A 266 -7.98 10.51 -0.59
CA TRP A 266 -6.57 10.13 -0.48
C TRP A 266 -5.80 10.98 0.54
N HIS A 267 -6.06 12.28 0.60
CA HIS A 267 -5.43 13.19 1.57
C HIS A 267 -5.72 12.78 3.02
N SER A 268 -6.90 12.20 3.27
CA SER A 268 -7.28 11.64 4.58
C SER A 268 -6.64 10.27 4.87
N PHE A 269 -6.16 9.56 3.85
CA PHE A 269 -5.60 8.21 3.92
C PHE A 269 -4.37 8.03 3.01
N PRO A 270 -3.31 8.83 3.23
CA PRO A 270 -2.21 8.98 2.27
C PRO A 270 -1.36 7.73 2.06
N ASP A 271 -1.38 6.81 3.01
CA ASP A 271 -0.72 5.51 2.98
C ASP A 271 -1.47 4.47 2.13
N ARG A 272 -2.69 4.75 1.65
CA ARG A 272 -3.51 3.77 0.93
C ARG A 272 -3.71 4.14 -0.53
N ILE A 273 -3.97 3.12 -1.36
CA ILE A 273 -4.47 3.32 -2.72
C ILE A 273 -5.94 3.72 -2.64
N VAL A 274 -6.31 4.83 -3.26
CA VAL A 274 -7.68 5.35 -3.32
C VAL A 274 -8.09 5.50 -4.79
N GLY A 275 -9.17 4.85 -5.21
CA GLY A 275 -9.54 4.90 -6.64
C GLY A 275 -10.85 4.22 -6.98
N TYR A 276 -11.10 4.04 -8.28
CA TYR A 276 -12.44 3.71 -8.80
C TYR A 276 -12.63 2.23 -9.14
N PRO A 277 -11.77 1.61 -9.98
CA PRO A 277 -12.02 0.26 -10.46
C PRO A 277 -11.61 -0.76 -9.38
N ALA A 278 -12.59 -1.26 -8.64
CA ALA A 278 -12.36 -2.27 -7.61
C ALA A 278 -12.35 -3.69 -8.20
N ARG A 279 -11.46 -4.54 -7.69
CA ARG A 279 -11.32 -5.96 -8.01
C ARG A 279 -11.07 -6.75 -6.73
N SER A 280 -11.19 -8.07 -6.80
CA SER A 280 -10.99 -8.92 -5.64
C SER A 280 -10.16 -10.15 -5.96
N HIS A 281 -9.67 -10.78 -4.90
CA HIS A 281 -9.06 -12.10 -4.93
C HIS A 281 -9.91 -13.10 -4.13
N TYR A 282 -9.74 -14.38 -4.43
CA TYR A 282 -10.37 -15.48 -3.70
C TYR A 282 -9.45 -16.70 -3.68
N TRP A 283 -9.63 -17.59 -2.70
CA TRP A 283 -8.95 -18.89 -2.69
C TRP A 283 -9.79 -19.93 -3.43
N ASP A 284 -9.23 -20.54 -4.48
CA ASP A 284 -9.86 -21.68 -5.15
C ASP A 284 -9.39 -22.97 -4.46
N GLY A 285 -10.17 -23.45 -3.48
CA GLY A 285 -9.86 -24.66 -2.72
C GLY A 285 -9.78 -25.92 -3.58
N SER A 286 -10.47 -25.96 -4.73
CA SER A 286 -10.42 -27.11 -5.65
C SER A 286 -9.10 -27.20 -6.40
N LYS A 287 -8.44 -26.05 -6.64
CA LYS A 287 -7.19 -25.95 -7.40
C LYS A 287 -5.97 -25.63 -6.53
N GLY A 288 -6.17 -25.40 -5.24
CA GLY A 288 -5.11 -25.03 -4.29
C GLY A 288 -4.36 -23.76 -4.70
N ARG A 289 -5.06 -22.77 -5.26
CA ARG A 289 -4.43 -21.54 -5.78
C ARG A 289 -5.30 -20.31 -5.59
N TRP A 290 -4.65 -19.15 -5.49
CA TRP A 290 -5.32 -17.85 -5.44
C TRP A 290 -5.87 -17.48 -6.79
N GLY A 291 -7.04 -16.83 -6.82
CA GLY A 291 -7.66 -16.36 -8.04
C GLY A 291 -8.16 -14.94 -8.05
N TYR A 292 -8.20 -14.40 -9.27
CA TYR A 292 -8.57 -13.03 -9.57
C TYR A 292 -10.02 -12.97 -10.04
N THR A 293 -10.80 -12.01 -9.54
CA THR A 293 -12.19 -11.82 -9.96
C THR A 293 -12.54 -10.36 -10.20
N SER A 294 -13.29 -10.14 -11.28
CA SER A 294 -13.94 -8.87 -11.62
C SER A 294 -15.43 -8.84 -11.23
N LYS A 295 -15.94 -9.90 -10.59
CA LYS A 295 -17.33 -9.96 -10.15
C LYS A 295 -17.63 -8.81 -9.18
N TRP A 296 -18.79 -8.20 -9.37
CA TRP A 296 -19.29 -7.17 -8.47
C TRP A 296 -19.83 -7.82 -7.20
N THR A 297 -18.98 -7.85 -6.18
CA THR A 297 -19.29 -8.33 -4.83
C THR A 297 -19.31 -7.18 -3.84
N ASN A 298 -19.80 -7.42 -2.62
CA ASN A 298 -19.78 -6.43 -1.55
C ASN A 298 -18.37 -6.20 -0.98
N GLU A 299 -17.43 -7.07 -1.31
CA GLU A 299 -16.03 -7.00 -0.91
C GLU A 299 -15.12 -6.79 -2.10
N TYR A 300 -14.01 -6.11 -1.87
CA TYR A 300 -12.91 -5.95 -2.81
C TYR A 300 -11.59 -5.97 -2.05
N SER A 301 -10.50 -6.28 -2.73
CA SER A 301 -9.16 -6.30 -2.12
C SER A 301 -8.13 -5.51 -2.91
N MET A 302 -8.53 -4.97 -4.07
CA MET A 302 -7.67 -4.24 -4.98
C MET A 302 -8.42 -3.06 -5.57
N VAL A 303 -7.70 -1.98 -5.81
CA VAL A 303 -8.12 -0.85 -6.64
C VAL A 303 -7.11 -0.68 -7.75
N LEU A 304 -7.56 -0.77 -9.00
CA LEU A 304 -6.64 -0.75 -10.15
C LEU A 304 -6.04 0.64 -10.35
N THR A 305 -4.73 0.69 -10.59
CA THR A 305 -3.96 1.93 -10.74
C THR A 305 -4.23 2.69 -12.02
N GLY A 306 -5.03 2.13 -12.94
CA GLY A 306 -5.51 2.83 -14.12
C GLY A 306 -6.46 4.00 -13.80
N ALA A 307 -6.96 4.09 -12.57
CA ALA A 307 -7.62 5.30 -12.07
C ALA A 307 -7.55 5.32 -10.53
N ALA A 308 -6.40 5.71 -9.98
CA ALA A 308 -6.19 5.74 -8.54
C ALA A 308 -5.15 6.77 -8.09
N PHE A 309 -5.35 7.29 -6.89
CA PHE A 309 -4.38 8.03 -6.10
C PHE A 309 -3.59 7.09 -5.19
N TYR A 310 -2.29 7.37 -5.06
CA TYR A 310 -1.40 6.73 -4.09
C TYR A 310 -0.17 7.63 -3.84
N HIS A 311 0.62 7.31 -2.82
CA HIS A 311 1.82 8.08 -2.48
C HIS A 311 3.00 7.81 -3.44
N ARG A 312 3.75 8.84 -3.84
CA ARG A 312 4.92 8.72 -4.75
C ARG A 312 5.98 7.75 -4.26
N TYR A 313 6.12 7.57 -2.95
CA TYR A 313 7.07 6.60 -2.36
C TYR A 313 6.87 5.18 -2.89
N TYR A 314 5.64 4.82 -3.28
CA TYR A 314 5.39 3.50 -3.86
C TYR A 314 6.00 3.32 -5.25
N HIS A 315 6.29 4.39 -6.02
CA HIS A 315 7.11 4.29 -7.23
C HIS A 315 8.55 3.84 -6.90
N TYR A 316 9.10 4.41 -5.82
CA TYR A 316 10.45 4.10 -5.36
C TYR A 316 10.55 2.64 -4.89
N LEU A 317 9.61 2.19 -4.06
CA LEU A 317 9.54 0.78 -3.65
C LEU A 317 9.30 -0.16 -4.84
N TYR A 318 8.37 0.19 -5.74
CA TYR A 318 8.08 -0.66 -6.89
C TYR A 318 9.33 -0.87 -7.77
N THR A 319 10.16 0.16 -7.91
CA THR A 319 11.36 0.13 -8.76
C THR A 319 12.57 -0.50 -8.07
N TYR A 320 12.82 -0.19 -6.80
CA TYR A 320 14.08 -0.54 -6.12
C TYR A 320 13.95 -1.64 -5.07
N TYR A 321 12.75 -1.93 -4.56
CA TYR A 321 12.53 -3.00 -3.58
C TYR A 321 12.08 -4.30 -4.26
N LEU A 322 11.23 -4.23 -5.28
CA LEU A 322 10.76 -5.43 -5.97
C LEU A 322 11.88 -6.06 -6.83
N PRO A 323 11.96 -7.40 -6.88
CA PRO A 323 13.01 -8.08 -7.63
C PRO A 323 12.78 -7.92 -9.14
N ALA A 324 13.89 -7.86 -9.89
CA ALA A 324 13.86 -7.76 -11.34
C ALA A 324 13.07 -8.89 -12.03
N SER A 325 12.98 -10.07 -11.41
CA SER A 325 12.21 -11.21 -11.93
C SER A 325 10.71 -10.94 -11.97
N LEU A 326 10.13 -10.29 -10.95
CA LEU A 326 8.72 -9.93 -10.93
C LEU A 326 8.43 -8.79 -11.91
N LEU A 327 9.31 -7.80 -11.98
CA LEU A 327 9.20 -6.69 -12.94
C LEU A 327 9.26 -7.21 -14.39
N SER A 328 10.20 -8.12 -14.66
CA SER A 328 10.32 -8.76 -15.98
C SER A 328 9.07 -9.57 -16.35
N MET A 329 8.45 -10.26 -15.39
CA MET A 329 7.20 -10.99 -15.60
C MET A 329 6.07 -10.05 -16.00
N VAL A 330 5.89 -8.94 -15.28
CA VAL A 330 4.89 -7.90 -15.59
C VAL A 330 5.10 -7.34 -16.99
N ASP A 331 6.35 -7.04 -17.34
CA ASP A 331 6.68 -6.46 -18.64
C ASP A 331 6.50 -7.45 -19.80
N GLN A 332 6.86 -8.72 -19.60
CA GLN A 332 6.65 -9.78 -20.61
C GLN A 332 5.16 -10.06 -20.84
N MET A 333 4.34 -10.03 -19.79
CA MET A 333 2.90 -10.21 -19.90
C MET A 333 2.16 -8.95 -20.35
N ALA A 334 2.81 -7.79 -20.27
CA ALA A 334 2.20 -6.47 -20.45
C ALA A 334 0.89 -6.32 -19.64
N ASN A 335 0.91 -6.81 -18.40
CA ASN A 335 -0.25 -6.96 -17.52
C ASN A 335 0.21 -7.06 -16.05
N CYS A 336 -0.74 -6.99 -15.11
CA CYS A 336 -0.54 -7.24 -13.69
C CYS A 336 0.30 -6.21 -12.91
N GLU A 337 0.71 -5.10 -13.53
CA GLU A 337 1.42 -4.02 -12.85
C GLU A 337 0.56 -3.40 -11.73
N ASP A 338 -0.75 -3.30 -11.98
CA ASP A 338 -1.76 -2.83 -11.03
C ASP A 338 -1.92 -3.81 -9.84
N ILE A 339 -1.96 -5.11 -10.10
CA ILE A 339 -2.02 -6.16 -9.09
C ILE A 339 -0.74 -6.13 -8.24
N LEU A 340 0.43 -6.06 -8.87
CA LEU A 340 1.70 -6.02 -8.17
C LEU A 340 1.81 -4.80 -7.26
N MET A 341 1.35 -3.63 -7.73
CA MET A 341 1.28 -2.43 -6.90
C MET A 341 0.35 -2.61 -5.69
N ASN A 342 -0.82 -3.23 -5.86
CA ASN A 342 -1.72 -3.52 -4.73
C ASN A 342 -1.11 -4.52 -3.73
N PHE A 343 -0.40 -5.55 -4.22
CA PHE A 343 0.36 -6.48 -3.37
C PHE A 343 1.42 -5.74 -2.56
N LEU A 344 2.22 -4.88 -3.21
CA LEU A 344 3.27 -4.09 -2.57
C LEU A 344 2.70 -3.19 -1.49
N VAL A 345 1.70 -2.35 -1.82
CA VAL A 345 1.12 -1.41 -0.86
C VAL A 345 0.48 -2.15 0.31
N SER A 346 -0.30 -3.21 0.06
CA SER A 346 -0.94 -3.99 1.13
C SER A 346 0.08 -4.71 2.01
N ALA A 347 1.18 -5.21 1.43
CA ALA A 347 2.27 -5.83 2.18
C ALA A 347 2.98 -4.86 3.12
N VAL A 348 3.19 -3.62 2.66
CA VAL A 348 3.84 -2.54 3.41
C VAL A 348 2.92 -2.05 4.53
N THR A 349 1.69 -1.66 4.19
CA THR A 349 0.80 -0.97 5.15
C THR A 349 -0.02 -1.89 6.03
N LYS A 350 -0.20 -3.15 5.61
CA LYS A 350 -1.16 -4.09 6.22
C LYS A 350 -2.59 -3.55 6.21
N LEU A 351 -2.94 -2.71 5.23
CA LEU A 351 -4.27 -2.12 5.10
C LEU A 351 -4.85 -2.35 3.70
N PRO A 352 -6.18 -2.53 3.57
CA PRO A 352 -6.83 -2.64 2.28
C PRO A 352 -6.98 -1.28 1.59
N PRO A 353 -7.10 -1.25 0.25
CA PRO A 353 -7.32 0.00 -0.50
C PRO A 353 -8.73 0.58 -0.25
N ILE A 354 -8.96 1.82 -0.68
CA ILE A 354 -10.25 2.52 -0.55
C ILE A 354 -10.90 2.72 -1.91
N LYS A 355 -12.15 2.30 -2.02
CA LYS A 355 -12.96 2.52 -3.21
C LYS A 355 -13.74 3.83 -3.13
N VAL A 356 -13.66 4.63 -4.20
CA VAL A 356 -14.53 5.78 -4.46
C VAL A 356 -15.44 5.51 -5.66
N THR A 357 -16.62 6.12 -5.69
CA THR A 357 -17.54 5.95 -6.83
C THR A 357 -17.29 6.94 -7.95
N GLN A 358 -17.26 6.40 -9.16
CA GLN A 358 -17.46 7.17 -10.37
C GLN A 358 -18.97 7.43 -10.55
N LYS A 359 -19.35 8.62 -11.01
CA LYS A 359 -20.67 8.89 -11.56
C LYS A 359 -20.96 7.81 -12.59
N LYS A 360 -22.14 7.19 -12.50
CA LYS A 360 -22.66 6.34 -13.59
C LYS A 360 -22.73 7.19 -14.85
N GLN A 361 -21.70 7.16 -15.67
CA GLN A 361 -21.90 7.34 -17.10
C GLN A 361 -22.69 6.12 -17.54
N TYR A 362 -23.82 6.39 -18.18
CA TYR A 362 -24.71 5.39 -18.76
C TYR A 362 -23.90 4.57 -19.77
N LYS A 363 -23.25 3.51 -19.30
CA LYS A 363 -22.30 2.65 -20.03
C LYS A 363 -23.02 1.71 -21.01
N GLU A 364 -24.08 2.16 -21.64
CA GLU A 364 -24.68 1.50 -22.80
C GLU A 364 -24.23 2.10 -24.13
N THR A 365 -23.65 3.30 -24.17
CA THR A 365 -23.40 3.99 -25.46
C THR A 365 -22.00 3.78 -26.05
N MET A 366 -21.10 3.03 -25.41
CA MET A 366 -19.71 2.84 -25.88
C MET A 366 -19.42 1.43 -26.39
N MET A 367 -20.40 0.52 -26.43
CA MET A 367 -20.27 -0.78 -27.12
C MET A 367 -20.54 -0.67 -28.64
N GLN A 368 -20.82 0.51 -29.19
CA GLN A 368 -21.26 0.67 -30.59
C GLN A 368 -20.31 1.42 -31.51
N GLN A 369 -19.08 1.76 -31.11
CA GLN A 369 -18.13 2.34 -32.05
C GLN A 369 -16.88 1.47 -32.16
N GLY A 370 -16.82 0.76 -33.29
CA GLY A 370 -15.76 -0.19 -33.63
C GLY A 370 -14.38 0.46 -33.56
N SER A 371 -13.53 -0.09 -32.68
CA SER A 371 -12.08 0.03 -32.74
C SER A 371 -11.49 -0.92 -31.69
N LYS A 372 -11.00 -2.08 -32.14
CA LYS A 372 -10.27 -3.13 -31.39
C LYS A 372 -11.00 -3.73 -30.18
N THR A 373 -10.99 -5.06 -30.10
CA THR A 373 -11.40 -5.80 -28.90
C THR A 373 -10.67 -5.22 -27.68
N SER A 374 -11.43 -4.82 -26.65
CA SER A 374 -10.85 -4.34 -25.40
C SER A 374 -9.91 -5.42 -24.84
N ARG A 375 -8.66 -5.07 -24.46
CA ARG A 375 -7.70 -6.02 -23.85
C ARG A 375 -8.31 -6.76 -22.65
N TRP A 376 -9.27 -6.13 -21.98
CA TRP A 376 -10.00 -6.66 -20.84
C TRP A 376 -11.02 -7.76 -21.18
N ALA A 377 -11.35 -7.94 -22.46
CA ALA A 377 -12.30 -8.94 -22.94
C ALA A 377 -11.63 -10.25 -23.40
N ASP A 378 -10.29 -10.30 -23.40
CA ASP A 378 -9.52 -11.48 -23.78
C ASP A 378 -9.53 -12.53 -22.65
N PRO A 379 -9.93 -13.79 -22.89
CA PRO A 379 -9.83 -14.87 -21.90
C PRO A 379 -8.39 -15.06 -21.36
N ASP A 380 -7.37 -14.85 -22.19
CA ASP A 380 -5.97 -14.98 -21.80
C ASP A 380 -5.57 -13.90 -20.79
N HIS A 381 -6.17 -12.71 -20.86
CA HIS A 381 -5.92 -11.63 -19.92
C HIS A 381 -6.32 -12.01 -18.48
N PHE A 382 -7.43 -12.73 -18.29
CA PHE A 382 -7.83 -13.23 -16.96
C PHE A 382 -6.92 -14.37 -16.48
N ALA A 383 -6.54 -15.28 -17.38
CA ALA A 383 -5.63 -16.37 -17.05
C ALA A 383 -4.24 -15.86 -16.63
N GLN A 384 -3.72 -14.83 -17.31
CA GLN A 384 -2.47 -14.16 -16.94
C GLN A 384 -2.54 -13.51 -15.56
N ARG A 385 -3.61 -12.75 -15.27
CA ARG A 385 -3.80 -12.12 -13.94
C ARG A 385 -3.85 -13.14 -12.81
N GLN A 386 -4.49 -14.29 -13.06
CA GLN A 386 -4.48 -15.42 -12.15
C GLN A 386 -3.05 -15.96 -11.91
N ALA A 387 -2.26 -16.12 -12.98
CA ALA A 387 -0.88 -16.59 -12.88
C ALA A 387 -0.01 -15.61 -12.08
N CYS A 388 -0.06 -14.32 -12.42
CA CYS A 388 0.62 -13.24 -11.70
C CYS A 388 0.35 -13.27 -10.19
N MET A 389 -0.93 -13.38 -9.80
CA MET A 389 -1.34 -13.39 -8.40
C MET A 389 -0.66 -14.52 -7.60
N ASN A 390 -0.56 -15.71 -8.18
CA ASN A 390 0.10 -16.84 -7.52
C ASN A 390 1.62 -16.64 -7.44
N SER A 391 2.26 -16.18 -8.53
CA SER A 391 3.69 -15.86 -8.55
C SER A 391 4.05 -14.78 -7.51
N PHE A 392 3.23 -13.73 -7.38
CA PHE A 392 3.43 -12.68 -6.39
C PHE A 392 3.25 -13.20 -4.97
N SER A 393 2.17 -13.95 -4.70
CA SER A 393 1.95 -14.53 -3.36
C SER A 393 3.07 -15.48 -2.93
N SER A 394 3.63 -16.23 -3.88
CA SER A 394 4.77 -17.11 -3.64
C SER A 394 6.03 -16.32 -3.27
N TRP A 395 6.33 -15.23 -3.99
CA TRP A 395 7.48 -14.39 -3.69
C TRP A 395 7.36 -13.65 -2.35
N PHE A 396 6.18 -13.07 -2.06
CA PHE A 396 5.93 -12.45 -0.75
C PHE A 396 5.91 -13.47 0.40
N GLY A 397 5.66 -14.75 0.09
CA GLY A 397 5.54 -15.84 1.06
C GLY A 397 4.19 -15.92 1.77
N PHE A 398 3.25 -15.04 1.42
CA PHE A 398 1.88 -15.00 1.93
C PHE A 398 0.99 -14.20 0.94
N MET A 399 -0.32 -14.20 1.16
CA MET A 399 -1.25 -13.32 0.43
C MET A 399 -1.35 -11.96 1.14
N PRO A 400 -0.79 -10.87 0.58
CA PRO A 400 -0.81 -9.57 1.27
C PRO A 400 -2.11 -8.79 1.08
N LEU A 401 -2.91 -9.13 0.07
CA LEU A 401 -4.16 -8.43 -0.22
C LEU A 401 -5.16 -8.66 0.91
N LEU A 402 -5.79 -7.57 1.37
CA LEU A 402 -6.82 -7.61 2.40
C LEU A 402 -8.16 -7.18 1.81
N HIS A 403 -9.23 -7.87 2.17
CA HIS A 403 -10.58 -7.51 1.78
C HIS A 403 -11.06 -6.27 2.55
N SER A 404 -11.88 -5.47 1.88
CA SER A 404 -12.58 -4.31 2.43
C SER A 404 -13.97 -4.22 1.84
N GLN A 405 -14.89 -3.67 2.62
CA GLN A 405 -16.23 -3.29 2.22
C GLN A 405 -16.41 -1.75 2.23
N MET A 406 -15.34 -1.01 2.54
CA MET A 406 -15.38 0.45 2.68
C MET A 406 -15.57 1.11 1.31
N ARG A 407 -16.58 1.98 1.21
CA ARG A 407 -16.79 2.82 0.03
C ARG A 407 -17.07 4.24 0.47
N LEU A 408 -16.41 5.20 -0.15
CA LEU A 408 -16.64 6.62 0.10
C LEU A 408 -17.28 7.26 -1.13
N ASP A 409 -18.41 7.90 -0.89
CA ASP A 409 -19.23 8.56 -1.90
C ASP A 409 -19.34 10.06 -1.56
N PRO A 410 -19.38 10.96 -2.56
CA PRO A 410 -19.59 12.37 -2.28
C PRO A 410 -21.00 12.62 -1.72
N VAL A 411 -21.10 13.40 -0.64
CA VAL A 411 -22.30 13.64 0.19
C VAL A 411 -23.52 14.17 -0.61
N LEU A 412 -23.31 14.73 -1.80
CA LEU A 412 -24.37 15.30 -2.65
C LEU A 412 -24.79 14.40 -3.81
N PHE A 413 -24.42 13.11 -3.82
CA PHE A 413 -24.78 12.23 -4.91
C PHE A 413 -26.20 11.67 -4.75
N LYS A 414 -27.16 12.27 -5.48
CA LYS A 414 -28.57 11.87 -5.63
C LYS A 414 -29.50 12.06 -4.42
N ASP A 415 -29.29 13.09 -3.61
CA ASP A 415 -30.37 13.49 -2.70
C ASP A 415 -31.40 14.38 -3.43
N GLN A 416 -32.42 13.75 -4.03
CA GLN A 416 -33.64 14.45 -4.46
C GLN A 416 -34.41 15.05 -3.27
N VAL A 417 -33.99 14.79 -2.03
CA VAL A 417 -34.58 15.38 -0.84
C VAL A 417 -34.52 16.92 -0.88
N SER A 418 -33.51 17.53 -1.51
CA SER A 418 -33.48 19.00 -1.64
C SER A 418 -34.63 19.56 -2.48
N ILE A 419 -35.04 18.86 -3.56
CA ILE A 419 -36.18 19.28 -4.40
C ILE A 419 -37.51 19.07 -3.65
N LEU A 420 -37.60 18.01 -2.84
CA LEU A 420 -38.82 17.66 -2.10
C LEU A 420 -38.96 18.38 -0.75
N ARG A 421 -37.87 18.86 -0.13
CA ARG A 421 -37.84 19.50 1.22
C ARG A 421 -37.40 20.96 1.26
N LYS A 422 -37.36 21.71 0.15
CA LYS A 422 -37.31 23.18 0.25
C LYS A 422 -38.59 23.67 0.96
N LYS A 423 -38.48 24.06 2.24
CA LYS A 423 -39.59 24.64 3.04
C LYS A 423 -40.12 25.95 2.42
N TYR A 424 -39.28 26.65 1.67
CA TYR A 424 -39.62 27.87 0.93
C TYR A 424 -39.17 27.72 -0.53
N ARG A 425 -40.07 27.26 -1.40
CA ARG A 425 -39.77 26.99 -2.82
C ARG A 425 -39.66 28.26 -3.67
N ASP A 426 -40.26 29.36 -3.22
CA ASP A 426 -40.40 30.60 -4.00
C ASP A 426 -39.43 31.72 -3.57
N ILE A 427 -38.51 31.46 -2.64
CA ILE A 427 -37.51 32.46 -2.21
C ILE A 427 -36.53 32.83 -3.34
N GLU A 428 -36.36 31.95 -4.34
CA GLU A 428 -35.52 32.19 -5.52
C GLU A 428 -36.28 32.93 -6.64
N LYS A 429 -37.55 33.30 -6.43
CA LYS A 429 -38.39 34.06 -7.39
C LYS A 429 -38.66 35.51 -6.95
N LEU A 430 -38.03 35.97 -5.86
CA LEU A 430 -38.15 37.34 -5.36
C LEU A 430 -37.00 38.22 -5.85
#